data_AF-A0A171A6S9-F1
#
_entry.id   AF-A0A171A6S9-F1
#
_cell.length_a   1.000
_cell.length_b   1.000
_cell.length_c   1.000
_cell.angle_alpha   90.00
_cell.angle_beta   90.00
_cell.angle_gamma   90.00
#
_symmetry.space_group_name_H-M   'P 1'
#
loop_
_entity.id
_entity.type
_entity.pdbx_description
1 polymer ?
#
loop_
_entity_poly.entity_id
_entity_poly.type
_entity_poly.pdbx_seq_one_letter_code
_entity_poly.pdbx_strand_id
1 'polypeptide(L)' 'MKRFINYCKEAYTELVHKVSWPSYKELTNSAVVVLVASLVIAVVVWVMDLGFESVMKFIYKQII' A
#
# COMPACT_ATOMS: atom_id res chain seq x y z
N MET A 1 -35.17 -4.09 14.67
CA MET A 1 -34.59 -2.92 13.97
C MET A 1 -33.94 -1.89 14.90
N LYS A 2 -34.60 -1.45 15.99
CA LYS A 2 -34.03 -0.45 16.94
C LYS A 2 -32.71 -0.88 17.61
N ARG A 3 -32.51 -2.18 17.88
CA ARG A 3 -31.26 -2.72 18.45
C ARG A 3 -30.05 -2.52 17.55
N PHE A 4 -30.15 -2.85 16.26
CA PHE A 4 -29.03 -2.74 15.31
C PHE A 4 -28.58 -1.28 15.13
N ILE A 5 -29.54 -0.37 15.08
CA ILE A 5 -29.27 1.08 14.98
C ILE A 5 -28.53 1.56 16.25
N ASN A 6 -28.93 1.11 17.43
CA ASN A 6 -28.24 1.42 18.68
C ASN A 6 -26.83 0.81 18.73
N TYR A 7 -26.64 -0.44 18.29
CA TYR A 7 -25.32 -1.07 18.22
C TYR A 7 -24.37 -0.35 17.26
N CYS A 8 -24.84 0.05 16.08
CA CYS A 8 -24.04 0.86 15.15
C CYS A 8 -23.68 2.23 15.76
N LYS A 9 -24.58 2.81 16.55
CA LYS A 9 -24.37 4.10 17.21
C LYS A 9 -23.37 3.99 18.38
N GLU A 10 -23.45 2.93 19.17
CA GLU A 10 -22.47 2.59 20.21
C GLU A 10 -21.09 2.27 19.60
N ALA A 11 -21.04 1.46 18.54
CA ALA A 11 -19.80 1.17 17.81
C ALA A 11 -19.17 2.43 17.20
N TYR A 12 -19.97 3.35 16.67
CA TYR A 12 -19.48 4.65 16.18
C TYR A 12 -18.92 5.51 17.31
N THR A 13 -19.64 5.56 18.44
CA THR A 13 -19.22 6.33 19.62
C THR A 13 -17.92 5.75 20.22
N GLU A 14 -17.77 4.43 20.22
CA GLU A 14 -16.57 3.73 20.72
C GLU A 14 -15.37 3.87 19.78
N LEU A 15 -15.57 3.72 18.47
CA LEU A 15 -14.51 3.89 17.47
C LEU A 15 -14.03 5.35 17.37
N VAL A 16 -14.91 6.32 17.58
CA VAL A 16 -14.56 7.76 17.49
C VAL A 16 -13.98 8.29 18.81
N HIS A 17 -14.46 7.84 19.97
CA HIS A 17 -13.94 8.32 21.26
C HIS A 17 -12.79 7.50 21.84
N LYS A 18 -12.59 6.25 21.42
CA LYS A 18 -11.56 5.35 21.99
C LYS A 18 -10.45 4.97 21.02
N VAL A 19 -10.53 5.40 19.77
CA VAL A 19 -9.44 5.24 18.80
C VAL A 19 -9.05 6.62 18.33
N SER A 20 -7.82 6.99 18.59
CA SER A 20 -7.19 8.19 18.07
C SER A 20 -7.14 8.11 16.55
N TRP A 21 -8.25 8.44 15.87
CA TRP A 21 -8.24 8.70 14.45
C TRP A 21 -7.33 9.92 14.26
N PRO A 22 -6.15 9.75 13.65
CA PRO A 22 -5.26 10.86 13.38
C PRO A 22 -6.02 11.88 12.53
N SER A 23 -5.72 13.16 12.72
CA SER A 23 -6.26 14.22 11.87
C SER A 23 -6.07 13.85 10.39
N TYR A 24 -7.04 14.18 9.53
CA TYR A 24 -6.98 13.87 8.09
C TYR A 24 -5.63 14.22 7.45
N LYS A 25 -4.95 15.26 7.95
CA LYS A 25 -3.60 15.68 7.52
C LYS A 25 -2.50 14.65 7.81
N GLU A 26 -2.56 13.95 8.94
CA GLU A 26 -1.58 12.91 9.33
C GLU A 26 -1.82 11.60 8.58
N LEU A 27 -3.09 11.28 8.31
CA LEU A 27 -3.45 10.15 7.45
C LEU A 27 -2.93 10.33 6.03
N THR A 28 -3.10 11.53 5.46
CA THR A 28 -2.55 11.86 4.14
C THR A 28 -1.03 11.84 4.14
N ASN A 29 -0.36 12.32 5.19
CA ASN A 29 1.10 12.26 5.27
C ASN A 29 1.60 10.81 5.27
N SER A 30 0.99 9.93 6.07
CA SER A 30 1.33 8.50 6.09
C SER A 30 1.05 7.83 4.73
N ALA A 31 -0.06 8.18 4.07
CA ALA A 31 -0.40 7.66 2.76
C ALA A 31 0.59 8.11 1.67
N VAL A 32 1.04 9.37 1.71
CA VAL A 32 2.03 9.90 0.76
C VAL A 32 3.37 9.19 0.92
N VAL A 33 3.81 8.93 2.15
CA VAL A 33 5.05 8.18 2.41
C VAL A 33 4.96 6.76 1.82
N VAL A 34 3.83 6.06 2.03
CA VAL A 34 3.62 4.72 1.46
C VAL A 34 3.58 4.76 -0.08
N LEU A 35 2.95 5.78 -0.66
CA LEU A 35 2.89 5.97 -2.11
C LEU A 35 4.31 6.13 -2.68
N VAL A 36 5.14 6.98 -2.08
CA VAL A 36 6.54 7.16 -2.49
C VAL A 36 7.34 5.87 -2.31
N ALA A 37 7.17 5.15 -1.20
CA ALA A 37 7.83 3.87 -0.99
C ALA A 37 7.45 2.84 -2.07
N SER A 38 6.18 2.77 -2.45
CA SER A 38 5.71 1.87 -3.51
C SER A 38 6.29 2.21 -4.88
N LEU A 39 6.47 3.51 -5.17
CA LEU A 39 7.10 3.98 -6.41
C LEU A 39 8.56 3.54 -6.50
N VAL A 40 9.31 3.62 -5.39
CA VAL A 40 10.70 3.15 -5.34
C VAL A 40 10.79 1.65 -5.58
N ILE A 41 9.90 0.87 -4.95
CA ILE A 41 9.84 -0.59 -5.17
C ILE A 41 9.52 -0.91 -6.64
N ALA A 42 8.59 -0.17 -7.26
CA ALA A 42 8.28 -0.36 -8.68
C ALA A 42 9.49 -0.13 -9.60
N VAL A 43 10.30 0.90 -9.32
CA VAL A 43 11.54 1.16 -10.09
C VAL A 43 12.55 0.02 -9.91
N VAL A 44 12.71 -0.50 -8.69
CA VAL A 44 13.64 -1.60 -8.43
C VAL A 44 13.21 -2.87 -9.18
N VAL A 45 11.93 -3.23 -9.13
CA VAL A 45 11.40 -4.39 -9.87
C VAL A 45 11.60 -4.21 -11.37
N TRP A 46 11.38 -3.01 -11.91
CA TRP A 46 11.60 -2.72 -13.32
C TRP A 46 13.07 -2.93 -13.74
N VAL A 47 14.03 -2.50 -12.91
CA VAL A 47 15.46 -2.75 -13.16
C VAL A 47 15.78 -4.25 -13.11
N MET A 48 15.19 -4.98 -12.16
CA MET A 48 15.37 -6.42 -12.08
C MET A 48 14.84 -7.13 -13.33
N ASP A 49 13.64 -6.77 -13.79
CA ASP A 49 13.03 -7.35 -15.00
C ASP A 49 13.89 -7.12 -16.24
N LEU A 50 14.41 -5.88 -16.42
CA LEU A 50 15.32 -5.56 -17.53
C LEU A 50 16.66 -6.30 -17.44
N GLY A 51 17.19 -6.46 -16.22
CA GLY A 51 18.41 -7.21 -15.96
C GLY A 51 18.24 -8.69 -16.33
N PHE A 52 17.16 -9.32 -15.87
CA PHE A 52 16.86 -10.72 -16.20
C PHE A 52 16.61 -10.93 -17.69
N GLU A 53 15.86 -10.04 -18.36
CA GLU A 53 15.63 -10.13 -19.80
C GLU A 53 16.95 -10.03 -20.58
N SER A 54 17.82 -9.10 -20.20
CA SER A 54 19.12 -8.90 -20.88
C SER A 54 20.06 -10.09 -20.67
N VAL A 55 20.12 -10.63 -19.45
CA VAL A 55 20.93 -11.80 -19.12
C VAL A 55 20.41 -13.04 -19.85
N MET A 56 19.09 -13.27 -19.86
CA MET A 56 18.51 -14.40 -20.59
C MET A 56 18.78 -14.28 -22.09
N LYS A 57 18.55 -13.11 -22.70
CA LYS A 57 18.86 -12.90 -24.13
C LYS A 57 20.34 -13.16 -24.44
N PHE A 58 21.25 -12.76 -23.57
CA PHE A 58 22.68 -13.02 -23.74
C PHE A 58 23.00 -14.52 -23.67
N ILE A 59 22.48 -15.22 -22.66
CA ILE A 59 22.70 -16.68 -22.51
C ILE A 59 22.09 -17.45 -23.68
N TYR A 60 20.84 -17.16 -24.07
CA TYR A 60 20.21 -17.80 -25.22
C TYR A 60 20.97 -17.55 -26.52
N LYS A 61 21.49 -16.33 -26.72
CA LYS A 61 22.33 -15.98 -27.89
C LYS A 61 23.72 -16.64 -27.88
N GLN A 62 24.22 -17.10 -26.73
CA GLN A 62 25.50 -17.81 -26.65
C GLN A 62 25.34 -19.33 -26.79
N ILE A 63 24.15 -19.86 -26.51
CA ILE A 63 23.85 -21.30 -26.58
C ILE A 63 23.38 -21.72 -27.99
N ILE A 64 22.64 -20.85 -28.69
CA ILE A 64 22.25 -21.00 -30.11
C ILE A 64 23.18 -20.18 -30.99
#